data_AF-A0A9X6VCK5-F1
#
_entry.id   AF-A0A9X6VCK5-F1
#
_cell.length_a   1.000
_cell.length_b   1.000
_cell.length_c   1.000
_cell.angle_alpha   90.00
_cell.angle_beta   90.00
_cell.angle_gamma   90.00
#
_symmetry.space_group_name_H-M   'P 1'
#
loop_
_entity.id
_entity.type
_entity.pdbx_description
1 polymer ?
#
loop_
_entity_poly.entity_id
_entity_poly.type
_entity_poly.pdbx_seq_one_letter_code
_entity_poly.pdbx_strand_id
1 'polypeptide(L)'
;MENTYWNENGKHQKEVEKLNKLLPSNGMTTNMYMNLFITVANVYYDVYNNDGCNLADCYEDDIREYIMPFADDIKSLRLNVQMKTLIRNFKNETKLERFMDEVILYLQDKDLNFEMLQVFFCNEKEELSKNVKEGFSDVTFGLQEDYDDWVNHRVVNWKFTWVE
;
A
#
# COMPACT_ATOMS: atom_id res chain seq x y z
N MET A 1 14.65 5.63 -16.78
CA MET A 1 13.63 6.34 -17.59
C MET A 1 13.31 7.65 -16.89
N GLU A 2 13.10 8.77 -17.60
CA GLU A 2 12.84 10.07 -16.97
C GLU A 2 11.36 10.26 -16.58
N ASN A 3 10.42 9.71 -17.37
CA ASN A 3 8.97 9.83 -17.14
C ASN A 3 8.44 8.59 -16.40
N THR A 4 8.72 8.50 -15.10
CA THR A 4 8.27 7.42 -14.23
C THR A 4 7.57 7.99 -13.00
N TYR A 5 6.70 7.21 -12.37
CA TYR A 5 6.10 7.59 -11.09
C TYR A 5 7.15 7.75 -9.98
N TRP A 6 8.25 6.99 -10.04
CA TRP A 6 9.40 7.15 -9.14
C TRP A 6 10.01 8.57 -9.16
N ASN A 7 10.01 9.23 -10.32
CA ASN A 7 10.54 10.59 -10.49
C ASN A 7 9.46 11.67 -10.43
N GLU A 8 8.27 11.34 -9.91
CA GLU A 8 7.10 12.24 -9.87
C GLU A 8 6.68 12.76 -11.26
N ASN A 9 7.02 12.03 -12.33
CA ASN A 9 6.73 12.38 -13.72
C ASN A 9 5.98 11.25 -14.44
N GLY A 10 5.20 10.47 -13.68
CA GLY A 10 4.37 9.42 -14.23
C GLY A 10 3.28 9.97 -15.15
N LYS A 11 2.81 9.16 -16.09
CA LYS A 11 1.81 9.57 -17.08
C LYS A 11 0.50 10.04 -16.43
N HIS A 12 0.11 9.39 -15.33
CA HIS A 12 -1.07 9.71 -14.52
C HIS A 12 -0.68 10.19 -13.11
N GLN A 13 0.37 11.03 -13.02
CA GLN A 13 0.96 11.47 -11.76
C GLN A 13 -0.07 12.09 -10.80
N LYS A 14 -0.96 12.94 -11.33
CA LYS A 14 -1.99 13.61 -10.50
C LYS A 14 -2.99 12.61 -9.92
N GLU A 15 -3.28 11.54 -10.63
CA GLU A 15 -4.17 10.48 -10.19
C GLU A 15 -3.49 9.62 -9.12
N VAL A 16 -2.22 9.23 -9.32
CA VAL A 16 -1.50 8.45 -8.29
C VAL A 16 -1.35 9.24 -6.99
N GLU A 17 -1.10 10.55 -7.06
CA GLU A 17 -1.01 11.42 -5.88
C GLU A 17 -2.33 11.48 -5.09
N LYS A 18 -3.47 11.38 -5.77
CA LYS A 18 -4.78 11.29 -5.10
C LYS A 18 -4.95 9.93 -4.42
N LEU A 19 -4.59 8.86 -5.12
CA LEU A 19 -4.67 7.50 -4.57
C LEU A 19 -3.75 7.32 -3.35
N ASN A 20 -2.52 7.86 -3.41
CA ASN A 20 -1.56 7.82 -2.31
C ASN A 20 -2.09 8.49 -1.03
N LYS A 21 -2.96 9.49 -1.14
CA LYS A 21 -3.59 10.15 0.03
C LYS A 21 -4.69 9.32 0.69
N LEU A 22 -5.16 8.26 0.04
CA LEU A 22 -6.18 7.35 0.57
C LEU A 22 -5.55 6.15 1.28
N LEU A 23 -4.24 5.95 1.16
CA LEU A 23 -3.56 4.80 1.74
C LEU A 23 -3.58 4.89 3.28
N PRO A 24 -3.85 3.77 3.98
CA PRO A 24 -3.50 3.69 5.38
C PRO A 24 -1.98 3.73 5.53
N SER A 25 -1.51 4.18 6.69
CA SER A 25 -0.08 4.18 7.02
C SER A 25 0.47 2.75 7.20
N ASN A 26 -0.40 1.81 7.58
CA ASN A 26 -0.04 0.44 7.86
C ASN A 26 -1.13 -0.54 7.38
N GLY A 27 -0.66 -1.69 6.89
CA GLY A 27 -1.50 -2.84 6.59
C GLY A 27 -2.34 -2.71 5.33
N MET A 28 -3.28 -3.64 5.22
CA MET A 28 -4.28 -3.70 4.15
C MET A 28 -5.58 -3.02 4.62
N THR A 29 -6.61 -3.12 3.80
CA THR A 29 -7.94 -2.57 4.07
C THR A 29 -9.02 -3.63 3.85
N THR A 30 -10.26 -3.30 4.22
CA THR A 30 -11.44 -4.11 3.86
C THR A 30 -11.84 -3.98 2.39
N ASN A 31 -11.23 -3.08 1.62
CA ASN A 31 -11.58 -2.80 0.22
C ASN A 31 -10.57 -3.44 -0.75
N MET A 32 -11.04 -4.39 -1.56
CA MET A 32 -10.24 -5.14 -2.53
C MET A 32 -9.57 -4.24 -3.60
N TYR A 33 -10.23 -3.16 -4.04
CA TYR A 33 -9.65 -2.23 -5.02
C TYR A 33 -8.56 -1.36 -4.39
N MET A 34 -8.72 -0.98 -3.12
CA MET A 34 -7.66 -0.29 -2.38
C MET A 34 -6.46 -1.22 -2.15
N ASN A 35 -6.71 -2.49 -1.81
CA ASN A 35 -5.64 -3.47 -1.62
C ASN A 35 -4.90 -3.77 -2.92
N LEU A 36 -5.58 -3.82 -4.06
CA LEU A 36 -4.92 -3.83 -5.38
C LEU A 36 -3.93 -2.66 -5.50
N PHE A 37 -4.38 -1.44 -5.19
CA PHE A 37 -3.50 -0.27 -5.28
C PHE A 37 -2.31 -0.34 -4.30
N ILE A 38 -2.56 -0.71 -3.04
CA ILE A 38 -1.52 -0.90 -2.01
C ILE A 38 -0.45 -1.89 -2.50
N THR A 39 -0.87 -3.08 -2.94
CA THR A 39 0.07 -4.12 -3.39
C THR A 39 0.84 -3.66 -4.63
N VAL A 40 0.18 -3.02 -5.60
CA VAL A 40 0.86 -2.51 -6.80
C VAL A 40 1.86 -1.40 -6.44
N ALA A 41 1.52 -0.49 -5.53
CA ALA A 41 2.41 0.56 -5.07
C ALA A 41 3.64 -0.01 -4.35
N ASN A 42 3.46 -1.03 -3.49
CA ASN A 42 4.55 -1.71 -2.80
C ASN A 42 5.47 -2.48 -3.77
N VAL A 43 4.88 -3.21 -4.72
CA VAL A 43 5.64 -3.90 -5.78
C VAL A 43 6.43 -2.89 -6.62
N TYR A 44 5.80 -1.77 -6.99
CA TYR A 44 6.44 -0.72 -7.77
C TYR A 44 7.61 -0.10 -7.00
N TYR A 45 7.38 0.28 -5.74
CA TYR A 45 8.42 0.81 -4.86
C TYR A 45 9.58 -0.17 -4.69
N ASP A 46 9.33 -1.46 -4.43
CA ASP A 46 10.38 -2.45 -4.24
C ASP A 46 11.22 -2.67 -5.50
N VAL A 47 10.60 -2.62 -6.68
CA VAL A 47 11.33 -2.71 -7.96
C VAL A 47 12.29 -1.54 -8.13
N TYR A 48 11.84 -0.31 -7.88
CA TYR A 48 12.69 0.87 -8.04
C TYR A 48 13.71 1.06 -6.91
N ASN A 49 13.35 0.70 -5.68
CA ASN A 49 14.18 0.92 -4.50
C ASN A 49 15.17 -0.22 -4.23
N ASN A 50 14.82 -1.47 -4.61
CA ASN A 50 15.56 -2.66 -4.23
C ASN A 50 15.61 -3.72 -5.35
N ASP A 51 15.50 -3.31 -6.62
CA ASP A 51 15.51 -4.19 -7.80
C ASP A 51 14.50 -5.35 -7.74
N GLY A 52 13.44 -5.19 -6.93
CA GLY A 52 12.38 -6.18 -6.71
C GLY A 52 12.86 -7.40 -5.93
N CYS A 53 13.90 -7.29 -5.11
CA CYS A 53 14.45 -8.42 -4.35
C CYS A 53 13.42 -9.03 -3.38
N ASN A 54 12.47 -8.26 -2.88
CA ASN A 54 11.49 -8.73 -1.90
C ASN A 54 10.21 -9.28 -2.55
N LEU A 55 10.07 -9.23 -3.88
CA LEU A 55 8.85 -9.67 -4.58
C LEU A 55 8.47 -11.13 -4.31
N ALA A 56 9.45 -12.03 -4.23
CA ALA A 56 9.18 -13.45 -3.97
C ALA A 56 8.98 -13.75 -2.48
N ASP A 57 9.70 -13.04 -1.61
CA ASP A 57 9.79 -13.40 -0.19
C ASP A 57 8.79 -12.64 0.67
N CYS A 58 8.38 -11.44 0.26
CA CYS A 58 7.53 -10.55 1.06
C CYS A 58 6.17 -10.25 0.42
N TYR A 59 6.05 -10.30 -0.91
CA TYR A 59 4.83 -9.86 -1.61
C TYR A 59 4.13 -10.98 -2.38
N GLU A 60 4.63 -12.21 -2.34
CA GLU A 60 4.10 -13.30 -3.17
C GLU A 60 2.61 -13.56 -2.90
N ASP A 61 2.21 -13.59 -1.64
CA ASP A 61 0.82 -13.85 -1.24
C ASP A 61 -0.07 -12.64 -1.55
N ASP A 62 0.39 -11.42 -1.27
CA ASP A 62 -0.34 -10.20 -1.65
C ASP A 62 -0.54 -10.10 -3.17
N ILE A 63 0.46 -10.46 -3.98
CA ILE A 63 0.33 -10.48 -5.44
C ILE A 63 -0.75 -11.49 -5.86
N ARG A 64 -0.80 -12.66 -5.23
CA ARG A 64 -1.84 -13.68 -5.51
C ARG A 64 -3.22 -13.20 -5.11
N GLU A 65 -3.34 -12.56 -3.97
CA GLU A 65 -4.63 -12.18 -3.39
C GLU A 65 -5.18 -10.89 -3.99
N TYR A 66 -4.33 -9.90 -4.28
CA TYR A 66 -4.76 -8.55 -4.60
C TYR A 66 -4.41 -8.08 -6.01
N ILE A 67 -3.51 -8.75 -6.73
CA ILE A 67 -3.21 -8.42 -8.14
C ILE A 67 -3.79 -9.45 -9.10
N MET A 68 -3.49 -10.74 -8.88
CA MET A 68 -3.88 -11.80 -9.82
C MET A 68 -5.40 -11.92 -10.08
N PRO A 69 -6.32 -11.63 -9.15
CA PRO A 69 -7.76 -11.69 -9.44
C PRO A 69 -8.21 -10.72 -10.54
N PHE A 70 -7.43 -9.68 -10.80
CA PHE A 70 -7.71 -8.67 -11.82
C PHE A 70 -7.15 -9.02 -13.20
N ALA A 71 -6.67 -10.25 -13.41
CA ALA A 71 -6.12 -10.71 -14.69
C ALA A 71 -7.08 -10.57 -15.88
N ASP A 72 -8.40 -10.56 -15.62
CA ASP A 72 -9.41 -10.38 -16.66
C ASP A 72 -9.63 -8.93 -17.06
N ASP A 73 -9.33 -7.98 -16.18
CA ASP A 73 -9.52 -6.55 -16.40
C ASP A 73 -8.23 -5.83 -16.80
N ILE A 74 -7.08 -6.28 -16.29
CA ILE A 74 -5.76 -5.62 -16.46
C ILE A 74 -4.87 -6.50 -17.35
N LYS A 75 -4.48 -5.98 -18.53
CA LYS A 75 -3.87 -6.76 -19.62
C LYS A 75 -2.46 -6.34 -20.03
N SER A 76 -2.02 -5.15 -19.62
CA SER A 76 -0.67 -4.61 -19.88
C SER A 76 0.44 -5.53 -19.38
N LEU A 77 0.14 -6.31 -18.33
CA LEU A 77 1.00 -7.35 -17.79
C LEU A 77 0.22 -8.66 -17.73
N ARG A 78 0.84 -9.74 -18.20
CA ARG A 78 0.20 -11.06 -18.20
C ARG A 78 0.20 -11.63 -16.77
N LEU A 79 -0.90 -11.41 -16.04
CA LEU A 79 -1.05 -11.83 -14.63
C LEU A 79 -1.33 -13.33 -14.48
N ASN A 80 -2.04 -13.95 -15.42
CA ASN A 80 -2.32 -15.39 -15.41
C ASN A 80 -1.12 -16.21 -15.96
N VAL A 81 -0.03 -16.22 -15.19
CA VAL A 81 1.20 -16.98 -15.42
C VAL A 81 1.74 -17.51 -14.10
N GLN A 82 2.72 -18.41 -14.16
CA GLN A 82 3.45 -18.85 -12.97
C GLN A 82 4.09 -17.67 -12.25
N MET A 83 4.06 -17.67 -10.91
CA MET A 83 4.54 -16.58 -10.06
C MET A 83 5.97 -16.11 -10.40
N LYS A 84 6.90 -17.04 -10.61
CA LYS A 84 8.28 -16.71 -11.04
C LYS A 84 8.32 -15.89 -12.34
N THR A 85 7.41 -16.17 -13.27
CA THR A 85 7.29 -15.41 -14.53
C THR A 85 6.67 -14.05 -14.29
N LEU A 86 5.66 -13.97 -13.40
CA LEU A 86 5.02 -12.73 -13.00
C LEU A 86 6.01 -11.77 -12.32
N ILE A 87 6.78 -12.25 -11.35
CA ILE A 87 7.86 -11.49 -10.70
C ILE A 87 8.88 -10.96 -11.72
N ARG A 88 9.32 -11.80 -12.67
CA ARG A 88 10.20 -11.35 -13.75
C ARG A 88 9.56 -10.27 -14.62
N ASN A 89 8.25 -10.31 -14.83
CA ASN A 89 7.54 -9.27 -15.56
C ASN A 89 7.46 -7.96 -14.76
N PHE A 90 7.23 -8.01 -13.44
CA PHE A 90 7.27 -6.81 -12.59
C PHE A 90 8.66 -6.16 -12.55
N LYS A 91 9.73 -6.95 -12.52
CA LYS A 91 11.12 -6.42 -12.60
C LYS A 91 11.46 -5.76 -13.94
N ASN A 92 10.62 -5.91 -14.96
CA ASN A 92 10.80 -5.17 -16.20
C ASN A 92 10.13 -3.80 -16.06
N GLU A 93 10.93 -2.77 -15.76
CA GLU A 93 10.43 -1.40 -15.53
C GLU A 93 9.45 -0.91 -16.60
N THR A 94 9.71 -1.15 -17.89
CA THR A 94 8.79 -0.73 -18.96
C THR A 94 7.43 -1.41 -18.89
N LYS A 95 7.37 -2.69 -18.50
CA LYS A 95 6.10 -3.38 -18.27
C LYS A 95 5.42 -2.91 -17.00
N LEU A 96 6.20 -2.68 -15.95
CA LEU A 96 5.72 -2.20 -14.66
C LEU A 96 5.09 -0.80 -14.77
N GLU A 97 5.71 0.13 -15.50
CA GLU A 97 5.14 1.45 -15.79
C GLU A 97 3.79 1.34 -16.50
N ARG A 98 3.69 0.50 -17.54
CA ARG A 98 2.42 0.28 -18.26
C ARG A 98 1.36 -0.37 -17.39
N PHE A 99 1.78 -1.24 -16.49
CA PHE A 99 0.91 -1.89 -15.53
C PHE A 99 0.38 -0.89 -14.50
N MET A 100 1.24 -0.02 -13.98
CA MET A 100 0.83 1.06 -13.09
C MET A 100 -0.15 2.02 -13.79
N ASP A 101 0.11 2.41 -15.03
CA ASP A 101 -0.81 3.22 -15.84
C ASP A 101 -2.21 2.60 -15.93
N GLU A 102 -2.29 1.31 -16.28
CA GLU A 102 -3.57 0.62 -16.45
C GLU A 102 -4.30 0.43 -15.13
N VAL A 103 -3.59 0.11 -14.04
CA VAL A 103 -4.16 0.03 -12.68
C VAL A 103 -4.77 1.37 -12.28
N ILE A 104 -4.04 2.47 -12.46
CA ILE A 104 -4.53 3.81 -12.12
C ILE A 104 -5.82 4.13 -12.90
N LEU A 105 -5.85 3.84 -14.21
CA LEU A 105 -7.03 4.04 -15.04
C LEU A 105 -8.20 3.13 -14.62
N TYR A 106 -7.92 1.86 -14.32
CA TYR A 106 -8.92 0.89 -13.87
C TYR A 106 -9.60 1.30 -12.57
N LEU A 107 -8.88 1.97 -11.66
CA LEU A 107 -9.40 2.38 -10.36
C LEU A 107 -10.24 3.67 -10.40
N GLN A 108 -10.22 4.44 -11.49
CA GLN A 108 -10.86 5.77 -11.55
C GLN A 108 -12.38 5.76 -11.32
N ASP A 109 -13.05 4.67 -11.66
CA ASP A 109 -14.50 4.51 -11.55
C ASP A 109 -14.92 3.53 -10.43
N LYS A 110 -13.97 3.09 -9.58
CA LYS A 110 -14.22 2.14 -8.50
C LYS A 110 -14.51 2.86 -7.18
N ASP A 111 -15.29 2.20 -6.34
CA ASP A 111 -15.45 2.62 -4.95
C ASP A 111 -14.21 2.20 -4.15
N LEU A 112 -13.46 3.19 -3.70
CA LEU A 112 -12.22 3.03 -2.95
C LEU A 112 -12.41 3.28 -1.44
N ASN A 113 -13.64 3.50 -0.99
CA ASN A 113 -13.92 3.81 0.41
C ASN A 113 -13.72 2.58 1.30
N PHE A 114 -13.15 2.83 2.48
CA PHE A 114 -13.04 1.91 3.59
C PHE A 114 -13.04 2.72 4.90
N GLU A 115 -13.29 2.07 6.02
CA GLU A 115 -13.17 2.71 7.33
C GLU A 115 -11.69 2.90 7.68
N MET A 116 -11.28 4.16 7.87
CA MET A 116 -9.92 4.48 8.28
C MET A 116 -9.86 4.66 9.79
N LEU A 117 -9.11 3.78 10.45
CA LEU A 117 -8.83 3.85 11.87
C LEU A 117 -7.57 4.67 12.10
N GLN A 118 -7.55 5.48 13.16
CA GLN A 118 -6.42 6.37 13.46
C GLN A 118 -6.13 6.37 14.95
N VAL A 119 -4.84 6.44 15.30
CA VAL A 119 -4.36 6.69 16.65
C VAL A 119 -3.18 7.64 16.61
N PHE A 120 -3.11 8.53 17.58
CA PHE A 120 -2.01 9.46 17.77
C PHE A 120 -1.08 8.91 18.84
N PHE A 121 0.23 9.08 18.66
CA PHE A 121 1.24 8.57 19.59
C PHE A 121 2.41 9.54 19.76
N CYS A 122 3.03 9.49 20.93
CA CYS A 122 4.28 10.17 21.24
C CYS A 122 5.28 9.15 21.82
N ASN A 123 6.29 8.79 21.04
CA ASN A 123 7.30 7.82 21.48
C ASN A 123 8.13 8.34 22.66
N GLU A 124 8.44 9.63 22.72
CA GLU A 124 9.25 10.21 23.80
C GLU A 124 8.55 10.18 25.15
N LYS A 125 7.21 10.30 25.14
CA LYS A 125 6.39 10.31 26.35
C LYS A 125 5.75 8.95 26.63
N GLU A 126 5.85 8.01 25.69
CA GLU A 126 5.18 6.72 25.74
C GLU A 126 3.65 6.89 25.94
N GLU A 127 3.06 7.80 25.15
CA GLU A 127 1.64 8.17 25.25
C GLU A 127 0.88 7.86 23.95
N LEU A 128 -0.39 7.48 24.08
CA LEU A 128 -1.36 7.31 23.01
C LEU A 128 -2.56 8.24 23.21
N SER A 129 -3.13 8.78 22.15
CA SER A 129 -4.40 9.49 22.18
C SER A 129 -5.30 9.08 21.00
N LYS A 130 -6.61 9.11 21.23
CA LYS A 130 -7.60 8.97 20.16
C LYS A 130 -7.87 10.29 19.43
N ASN A 131 -7.37 11.40 19.97
CA ASN A 131 -7.57 12.74 19.43
C ASN A 131 -6.23 13.35 19.01
N VAL A 132 -6.31 14.31 18.09
CA VAL A 132 -5.14 15.11 17.69
C VAL A 132 -4.56 15.82 18.92
N LYS A 133 -3.25 15.70 19.10
CA LYS A 133 -2.53 16.32 20.21
C LYS A 133 -1.22 16.90 19.74
N GLU A 134 -0.87 18.08 20.24
CA GLU A 134 0.36 18.76 19.85
C GLU A 134 1.58 17.91 20.21
N GLY A 135 2.48 17.72 19.23
CA GLY A 135 3.67 16.89 19.38
C GLY A 135 3.45 15.38 19.25
N PHE A 136 2.23 14.93 18.94
CA PHE A 136 1.96 13.53 18.61
C PHE A 136 2.04 13.32 17.10
N SER A 137 2.59 12.18 16.69
CA SER A 137 2.46 11.66 15.33
C SER A 137 1.19 10.83 15.22
N ASP A 138 0.66 10.67 14.01
CA ASP A 138 -0.45 9.76 13.75
C ASP A 138 -0.02 8.52 12.97
N VAL A 139 -0.84 7.48 13.08
CA VAL A 139 -0.76 6.28 12.25
C VAL A 139 -2.18 5.84 11.92
N THR A 140 -2.39 5.42 10.68
CA THR A 140 -3.69 4.98 10.16
C THR A 140 -3.68 3.54 9.68
N PHE A 141 -4.83 2.88 9.78
CA PHE A 141 -5.05 1.46 9.45
C PHE A 141 -6.36 1.30 8.68
N GLY A 142 -6.42 0.32 7.79
CA GLY A 142 -7.65 -0.07 7.09
C GLY A 142 -8.35 -1.30 7.67
N LEU A 143 -7.72 -1.99 8.63
CA LEU A 143 -8.23 -3.17 9.32
C LEU A 143 -8.19 -2.96 10.83
N GLN A 144 -9.25 -3.40 11.52
CA GLN A 144 -9.35 -3.33 12.98
C GLN A 144 -8.30 -4.20 13.67
N GLU A 145 -8.00 -5.37 13.10
CA GLU A 145 -6.98 -6.28 13.63
C GLU A 145 -5.59 -5.62 13.67
N ASP A 146 -5.17 -5.00 12.56
CA ASP A 146 -3.88 -4.29 12.50
C ASP A 146 -3.81 -3.12 13.51
N TYR A 147 -4.92 -2.38 13.65
CA TYR A 147 -5.04 -1.31 14.64
C TYR A 147 -4.89 -1.85 16.07
N ASP A 148 -5.66 -2.89 16.40
CA ASP A 148 -5.68 -3.50 17.73
C ASP A 148 -4.32 -4.08 18.08
N ASP A 149 -3.68 -4.81 17.16
CA ASP A 149 -2.35 -5.37 17.36
C ASP A 149 -1.29 -4.30 17.59
N TRP A 150 -1.31 -3.23 16.79
CA TRP A 150 -0.36 -2.12 16.94
C TRP A 150 -0.53 -1.39 18.28
N VAL A 151 -1.78 -1.15 18.69
CA VAL A 151 -2.13 -0.52 19.97
C VAL A 151 -1.77 -1.43 21.13
N ASN A 152 -2.19 -2.69 21.08
CA ASN A 152 -1.96 -3.67 22.14
C ASN A 152 -0.47 -3.90 22.35
N HIS A 153 0.33 -3.98 21.28
CA HIS A 153 1.78 -4.10 21.40
C HIS A 153 2.37 -2.94 22.20
N ARG A 154 1.95 -1.70 21.92
CA ARG A 154 2.47 -0.52 22.63
C ARG A 154 2.02 -0.45 24.08
N VAL A 155 0.76 -0.74 24.37
CA VAL A 155 0.23 -0.71 25.74
C VAL A 155 0.82 -1.86 26.56
N VAL A 156 0.83 -3.08 26.02
CA VAL A 156 1.20 -4.29 26.76
C VAL A 156 2.71 -4.46 26.85
N ASN A 157 3.42 -4.34 25.72
CA ASN A 157 4.85 -4.62 25.69
C ASN A 157 5.69 -3.38 25.98
N TRP A 158 5.28 -2.22 25.47
CA TRP A 158 6.05 -0.97 25.62
C TRP A 158 5.52 -0.04 26.70
N LYS A 159 4.44 -0.43 27.40
CA LYS A 159 3.88 0.28 28.56
C LYS A 159 3.39 1.70 28.25
N PHE A 160 2.97 1.94 27.01
CA PHE A 160 2.37 3.23 26.65
C PHE A 160 1.07 3.46 27.44
N THR A 161 0.79 4.72 27.76
CA THR A 161 -0.42 5.12 28.49
C THR A 161 -1.37 5.92 27.60
N TRP A 162 -2.68 5.76 27.82
CA TRP A 162 -3.68 6.57 27.13
C TRP A 162 -3.83 7.92 27.80
N VAL A 163 -3.84 8.97 26.99
CA VAL A 163 -4.10 10.35 27.40
C VAL A 163 -5.26 10.92 26.61
N GLU A 164 -5.97 11.86 27.22
CA GLU A 164 -7.04 12.63 26.55
C GLU A 164 -6.50 13.45 25.38
#